data_AF-A0A1J4KWS5-F1
#
_entry.id   AF-A0A1J4KWS5-F1
#
_cell.length_a   1.000
_cell.length_b   1.000
_cell.length_c   1.000
_cell.angle_alpha   90.00
_cell.angle_beta   90.00
_cell.angle_gamma   90.00
#
_symmetry.space_group_name_H-M   'P 1'
#
loop_
_entity.id
_entity.type
_entity.pdbx_description
1 polymer ?
#
loop_
_entity_poly.entity_id
_entity_poly.type
_entity_poly.pdbx_seq_one_letter_code
_entity_poly.pdbx_strand_id
1 'polypeptide(L)'
;MQYLINSLQQQGNIVFWLDNARIHGQIENVVKKGNHIAIFNAAYSPELNPIELIFGHWKSIIKKEVKEWSNEIELYQKIANCFNNIDPTEICKVMTHVSTKVFSKVINREDI
;
A
#
# COMPACT_ATOMS: atom_id res chain seq x y z
N MET A 1 11.01 -0.22 11.40
CA MET A 1 9.57 -0.39 11.65
C MET A 1 9.15 0.00 13.06
N GLN A 2 9.92 -0.36 14.11
CA GLN A 2 9.64 0.10 15.49
C GLN A 2 9.49 1.62 15.60
N TYR A 3 10.37 2.40 14.95
CA TYR A 3 10.27 3.88 14.93
C TYR A 3 8.94 4.37 14.34
N LEU A 4 8.52 3.81 13.20
CA LEU A 4 7.24 4.15 12.56
C LEU A 4 6.07 3.83 13.51
N ILE A 5 6.05 2.63 14.08
CA ILE A 5 4.97 2.23 14.99
C ILE A 5 4.93 3.13 16.24
N ASN A 6 6.07 3.49 16.81
CA ASN A 6 6.14 4.43 17.93
C ASN A 6 5.66 5.83 17.54
N SER A 7 5.99 6.32 16.35
CA SER A 7 5.49 7.62 15.86
C SER A 7 3.99 7.63 15.63
N LEU A 8 3.42 6.46 15.33
CA LEU A 8 2.00 6.27 15.05
C LEU A 8 1.14 6.06 16.30
N GLN A 9 1.75 5.70 17.45
CA GLN A 9 1.04 5.60 18.74
C GLN A 9 0.28 6.89 19.10
N GLN A 10 0.79 8.06 18.68
CA GLN A 10 0.14 9.35 18.92
C GLN A 10 -1.10 9.58 18.03
N GLN A 11 -1.31 8.77 17.00
CA GLN A 11 -2.45 8.89 16.07
C GLN A 11 -3.63 7.96 16.42
N GLY A 12 -3.56 7.27 17.56
CA GLY A 12 -4.60 6.35 18.01
C GLY A 12 -4.45 4.93 17.46
N ASN A 13 -5.54 4.17 17.43
CA ASN A 13 -5.51 2.78 16.99
C ASN A 13 -5.44 2.71 15.46
N ILE A 14 -4.38 2.12 14.92
CA ILE A 14 -4.14 1.99 13.47
C ILE A 14 -4.31 0.53 13.06
N VAL A 15 -4.85 0.35 11.86
CA VAL A 15 -4.93 -0.95 11.19
C VAL A 15 -3.82 -1.02 10.14
N PHE A 16 -2.90 -1.97 10.29
CA PHE A 16 -1.87 -2.30 9.32
C PHE A 16 -2.40 -3.40 8.40
N TRP A 17 -2.52 -3.11 7.11
CA TRP A 17 -2.91 -4.08 6.09
C TRP A 17 -1.66 -4.57 5.35
N LEU A 18 -1.34 -5.85 5.47
CA LEU A 18 -0.07 -6.42 4.99
C LEU A 18 -0.31 -7.68 4.15
N ASP A 19 0.62 -8.01 3.26
CA ASP A 19 0.66 -9.31 2.61
C ASP A 19 1.26 -10.38 3.55
N ASN A 20 1.35 -11.63 3.08
CA ASN A 20 1.92 -12.75 3.87
C ASN A 20 3.44 -12.89 3.73
N ALA A 21 4.18 -11.84 3.37
CA ALA A 21 5.63 -11.93 3.27
C ALA A 21 6.26 -12.28 4.63
N ARG A 22 7.25 -13.19 4.64
CA ARG A 22 7.90 -13.69 5.87
C ARG A 22 8.45 -12.57 6.76
N ILE A 23 8.89 -11.46 6.15
CA ILE A 23 9.39 -10.28 6.86
C ILE A 23 8.34 -9.65 7.77
N HIS A 24 7.05 -9.83 7.48
CA HIS A 24 5.95 -9.27 8.28
C HIS A 24 5.63 -10.09 9.54
N GLY A 25 6.10 -11.34 9.67
CA GLY A 25 5.86 -12.14 10.88
C GLY A 25 6.46 -11.51 12.15
N GLN A 26 7.47 -10.65 12.01
CA GLN A 26 8.09 -9.94 13.13
C GLN A 26 7.30 -8.69 13.56
N ILE A 27 6.35 -8.23 12.74
CA ILE A 27 5.59 -6.98 12.94
C ILE A 27 4.48 -7.15 13.97
N GLU A 28 3.85 -8.32 14.02
CA GLU A 28 2.69 -8.54 14.91
C GLU A 28 3.00 -8.20 16.36
N ASN A 29 4.16 -8.62 16.85
CA ASN A 29 4.59 -8.36 18.23
C ASN A 29 4.78 -6.88 18.52
N VAL A 30 5.15 -6.09 17.51
CA VAL A 30 5.36 -4.64 17.64
C VAL A 30 4.03 -3.90 17.56
N VAL A 31 3.16 -4.29 16.63
CA VAL A 31 1.83 -3.70 16.43
C VAL A 31 0.92 -3.95 17.65
N LYS A 32 0.92 -5.17 18.19
CA LYS A 32 0.14 -5.52 19.40
C LYS A 32 0.57 -4.71 20.62
N LYS A 33 1.88 -4.48 20.81
CA LYS A 33 2.41 -3.64 21.91
C LYS A 33 1.97 -2.17 21.81
N GLY A 34 1.64 -1.68 20.62
CA GLY A 34 1.20 -0.31 20.37
C GLY A 34 -0.31 -0.10 20.38
N ASN A 35 -1.12 -1.08 20.81
CA ASN A 35 -2.59 -1.04 20.70
C ASN A 35 -3.11 -0.85 19.26
N HIS A 36 -2.37 -1.37 18.30
CA HIS A 36 -2.74 -1.36 16.89
C HIS A 36 -3.15 -2.77 16.43
N ILE A 37 -3.72 -2.88 15.23
CA ILE A 37 -4.18 -4.16 14.65
C ILE A 37 -3.37 -4.43 13.38
N ALA A 38 -2.90 -5.66 13.19
CA ALA A 38 -2.36 -6.12 11.91
C ALA A 38 -3.37 -7.08 11.27
N ILE A 39 -3.71 -6.84 10.00
CA ILE A 39 -4.52 -7.70 9.15
C ILE A 39 -3.62 -8.19 8.03
N PHE A 40 -3.56 -9.52 7.88
CA PHE A 40 -2.82 -10.17 6.82
C PHE A 40 -3.79 -10.61 5.72
N ASN A 41 -3.44 -10.31 4.48
CA ASN A 41 -4.24 -10.64 3.32
C ASN A 41 -4.23 -12.15 3.04
N ALA A 42 -5.07 -12.63 2.13
CA ALA A 42 -5.00 -14.01 1.65
C ALA A 42 -3.71 -14.27 0.86
N ALA A 43 -3.18 -15.49 0.96
CA ALA A 43 -1.98 -15.88 0.23
C ALA A 43 -2.25 -15.88 -1.28
N TYR A 44 -1.30 -15.33 -2.06
CA TYR A 44 -1.40 -15.22 -3.52
C TYR A 44 -2.58 -14.38 -4.02
N SER A 45 -3.07 -13.43 -3.21
CA SER A 45 -4.18 -12.53 -3.57
C SER A 45 -3.75 -11.05 -3.66
N PRO A 46 -2.86 -10.67 -4.58
CA PRO A 46 -2.41 -9.28 -4.75
C PRO A 46 -3.57 -8.32 -5.09
N GLU A 47 -4.61 -8.79 -5.77
CA GLU A 47 -5.81 -8.04 -6.12
C GLU A 47 -6.60 -7.53 -4.90
N LEU A 48 -6.48 -8.24 -3.77
CA LEU A 48 -7.07 -7.84 -2.50
C LEU A 48 -6.21 -6.81 -1.74
N ASN A 49 -5.00 -6.52 -2.22
CA ASN A 49 -4.09 -5.57 -1.58
C ASN A 49 -4.12 -4.21 -2.32
N PRO A 50 -4.73 -3.16 -1.74
CA PRO A 50 -4.89 -1.87 -2.43
C PRO A 50 -3.56 -1.24 -2.89
N ILE A 51 -2.45 -1.54 -2.21
CA ILE A 51 -1.15 -0.98 -2.58
C ILE A 51 -0.70 -1.41 -3.98
N GLU A 52 -1.14 -2.58 -4.47
CA GLU A 52 -0.80 -3.06 -5.82
C GLU A 52 -1.42 -2.18 -6.90
N LEU A 53 -2.67 -1.75 -6.70
CA LEU A 53 -3.35 -0.81 -7.58
C LEU A 53 -2.73 0.59 -7.50
N ILE A 54 -2.36 1.04 -6.29
CA ILE A 54 -1.64 2.32 -6.09
C ILE A 54 -0.30 2.29 -6.83
N PHE A 55 0.47 1.20 -6.73
CA PHE A 55 1.71 1.03 -7.48
C PHE A 55 1.48 0.95 -8.99
N GLY A 56 0.38 0.35 -9.44
CA GLY A 56 -0.05 0.39 -10.84
C GLY A 56 -0.22 1.82 -11.34
N HIS A 57 -0.96 2.65 -10.58
CA HIS A 57 -1.18 4.06 -10.89
C HIS A 57 0.14 4.85 -10.89
N TRP A 58 0.95 4.68 -9.84
CA TRP A 58 2.26 5.32 -9.72
C TRP A 58 3.18 4.98 -10.91
N LYS A 59 3.28 3.71 -11.29
CA LYS A 59 4.04 3.26 -12.48
C LYS A 59 3.52 3.93 -13.77
N SER A 60 2.22 4.14 -13.89
CA SER A 60 1.62 4.85 -15.04
C SER A 60 2.08 6.31 -15.09
N ILE A 61 2.07 7.00 -13.94
CA ILE A 61 2.57 8.38 -13.83
C ILE A 61 4.06 8.44 -14.20
N ILE A 62 4.90 7.58 -13.63
CA ILE A 62 6.33 7.53 -13.95
C ILE A 62 6.54 7.34 -15.46
N LYS A 63 5.83 6.38 -16.07
CA LYS A 63 5.93 6.13 -17.52
C LYS A 63 5.51 7.33 -18.36
N LYS A 64 4.59 8.16 -17.87
CA LYS A 64 4.10 9.36 -18.55
C LYS A 64 5.06 10.54 -18.39
N GLU A 65 5.57 10.77 -17.18
CA GLU A 65 6.29 12.00 -16.81
C GLU A 65 7.82 11.86 -16.90
N VAL A 66 8.36 10.67 -16.63
CA VAL A 66 9.80 10.42 -16.62
C VAL A 66 10.21 9.83 -17.95
N LYS A 67 10.72 10.68 -18.84
CA LYS A 67 11.19 10.27 -20.18
C LYS A 67 12.70 10.16 -20.27
N GLU A 68 13.41 11.02 -19.55
CA GLU A 68 14.85 11.15 -19.60
C GLU A 68 15.40 11.47 -18.20
N TRP A 69 16.63 11.03 -17.95
CA TRP A 69 17.40 11.31 -16.75
C TRP A 69 18.89 11.18 -17.07
N SER A 70 19.72 11.92 -16.34
CA SER A 70 21.16 12.00 -16.59
C SER A 70 21.96 11.00 -15.77
N ASN A 71 21.41 10.57 -14.62
CA ASN A 71 22.03 9.61 -13.70
C ASN A 71 20.96 8.96 -12.80
N GLU A 72 21.37 7.96 -12.01
CA GLU A 72 20.47 7.20 -11.12
C GLU A 72 19.86 8.06 -10.01
N ILE A 73 20.61 9.03 -9.46
CA ILE A 73 20.12 9.91 -8.40
C ILE A 73 18.95 10.76 -8.93
N GLU A 74 19.11 11.33 -10.12
CA GLU A 74 18.05 12.09 -10.78
C GLU A 74 16.83 11.21 -11.06
N LEU A 75 17.04 9.98 -11.53
CA LEU A 75 15.97 9.02 -11.75
C LEU A 75 15.17 8.75 -10.46
N TYR A 76 15.86 8.47 -9.35
CA TYR A 76 15.21 8.21 -8.06
C TYR A 76 14.41 9.42 -7.55
N GLN A 77 14.96 10.63 -7.72
CA GLN A 77 14.24 11.86 -7.35
C GLN A 77 12.97 12.05 -8.18
N LYS A 78 13.04 11.84 -9.50
CA LYS A 78 11.86 11.94 -10.36
C LYS A 78 10.80 10.90 -9.99
N ILE A 79 11.21 9.65 -9.76
CA ILE A 79 10.30 8.56 -9.34
C ILE A 79 9.61 8.91 -8.00
N ALA A 80 10.37 9.40 -7.02
CA ALA A 80 9.85 9.81 -5.72
C ALA A 80 8.87 11.00 -5.85
N ASN A 81 9.17 11.98 -6.69
CA ASN A 81 8.28 13.11 -6.95
C ASN A 81 6.95 12.66 -7.55
N CYS A 82 6.97 11.70 -8.49
CA CYS A 82 5.74 11.12 -9.03
C CYS A 82 4.88 10.45 -7.94
N PHE A 83 5.49 9.87 -6.89
CA PHE A 83 4.74 9.28 -5.77
C PHE A 83 4.09 10.37 -4.90
N ASN A 84 4.85 11.40 -4.56
CA ASN A 84 4.38 12.51 -3.73
C ASN A 84 3.27 13.32 -4.39
N ASN A 85 3.20 13.29 -5.72
CA ASN A 85 2.18 13.98 -6.51
C ASN A 85 0.93 13.13 -6.81
N ILE A 86 0.84 11.90 -6.28
CA ILE A 86 -0.39 11.12 -6.41
C ILE A 86 -1.50 11.85 -5.64
N ASP A 87 -2.60 12.15 -6.34
CA ASP A 87 -3.76 12.80 -5.75
C ASP A 87 -4.34 11.89 -4.63
N PRO A 88 -4.48 12.39 -3.39
CA PRO A 88 -5.07 11.63 -2.30
C PRO A 88 -6.48 11.08 -2.60
N THR A 89 -7.25 11.75 -3.47
CA THR A 89 -8.56 11.27 -3.90
C THR A 89 -8.47 9.99 -4.72
N GLU A 90 -7.40 9.78 -5.49
CA GLU A 90 -7.15 8.53 -6.21
C GLU A 90 -6.86 7.39 -5.24
N ILE A 91 -6.10 7.65 -4.16
CA ILE A 91 -5.87 6.68 -3.09
C ILE A 91 -7.21 6.27 -2.45
N CYS A 92 -8.07 7.23 -2.11
CA CYS A 92 -9.39 6.95 -1.56
C CYS A 92 -10.28 6.14 -2.51
N LYS A 93 -10.25 6.43 -3.81
CA LYS A 93 -10.97 5.67 -4.84
C LYS A 93 -10.49 4.23 -4.91
N VAL A 94 -9.17 4.00 -4.90
CA VAL A 94 -8.59 2.65 -4.90
C VAL A 94 -9.02 1.87 -3.65
N MET A 95 -8.91 2.48 -2.46
CA MET A 95 -9.33 1.84 -1.20
C MET A 95 -10.82 1.47 -1.23
N THR A 96 -11.67 2.37 -1.74
CA THR A 96 -13.12 2.13 -1.86
C THR A 96 -13.42 1.03 -2.90
N HIS A 97 -12.70 1.03 -4.02
CA HIS A 97 -12.88 0.02 -5.06
C HIS A 97 -12.55 -1.39 -4.55
N VAL A 98 -11.40 -1.56 -3.89
CA VAL A 98 -11.02 -2.86 -3.32
C VAL A 98 -12.03 -3.29 -2.26
N SER A 99 -12.40 -2.39 -1.36
CA SER A 99 -13.27 -2.74 -0.23
C SER A 99 -14.71 -3.08 -0.63
N THR A 100 -15.24 -2.43 -1.67
CA THR A 100 -16.65 -2.58 -2.06
C THR A 100 -16.88 -3.46 -3.28
N LYS A 101 -15.93 -3.52 -4.21
CA LYS A 101 -16.07 -4.26 -5.47
C LYS A 101 -15.26 -5.53 -5.46
N VAL A 102 -13.96 -5.44 -5.21
CA VAL A 102 -13.07 -6.60 -5.31
C VAL A 102 -13.44 -7.64 -4.23
N PHE A 103 -13.58 -7.24 -2.96
CA PHE A 103 -14.01 -8.19 -1.92
C PHE A 103 -15.38 -8.81 -2.21
N SER A 104 -16.33 -8.04 -2.73
CA SER A 104 -17.66 -8.59 -3.06
C SER A 104 -17.55 -9.70 -4.10
N LYS A 105 -16.76 -9.49 -5.16
CA LYS A 105 -16.52 -10.51 -6.19
C LYS A 105 -15.90 -11.77 -5.60
N VAL A 106 -14.90 -11.62 -4.74
CA VAL A 106 -14.22 -12.75 -4.08
C VAL A 106 -15.19 -13.55 -3.20
N ILE A 107 -16.00 -12.86 -2.38
CA ILE A 107 -17.00 -13.48 -1.50
C ILE A 107 -18.03 -14.26 -2.33
N ASN A 108 -18.44 -13.70 -3.47
CA ASN A 108 -19.41 -14.30 -4.39
C ASN A 108 -18.80 -15.35 -5.34
N ARG A 109 -17.47 -15.55 -5.31
CA ARG A 109 -16.73 -16.44 -6.23
C ARG A 109 -16.86 -16.04 -7.69
N GLU A 110 -16.92 -14.74 -7.94
CA GLU A 110 -16.92 -14.14 -9.28
C GLU A 110 -15.47 -13.89 -9.75
N ASP A 111 -15.25 -13.87 -11.06
CA ASP A 111 -13.96 -13.51 -11.64
C ASP A 111 -13.62 -12.04 -11.33
N ILE A 112 -12.37 -11.83 -10.91
CA ILE A 112 -11.86 -10.53 -10.46
C ILE A 112 -11.39 -9.69 -11.64
#